data_AF-A0A973RDP0-F1
#
_entry.id   AF-A0A973RDP0-F1
#
_cell.length_a   1.000
_cell.length_b   1.000
_cell.length_c   1.000
_cell.angle_alpha   90.00
_cell.angle_beta   90.00
_cell.angle_gamma   90.00
#
_symmetry.space_group_name_H-M   'P 1'
#
loop_
_entity.id
_entity.type
_entity.pdbx_description
1 polymer ?
#
loop_
_entity_poly.entity_id
_entity_poly.type
_entity_poly.pdbx_seq_one_letter_code
_entity_poly.pdbx_strand_id
1 'polypeptide(L)' 'MPRIARGAIPSPNIWNAPQVYELENRAVDPEGAADAAMRELRPWAGATVLDIGCGTGFHLPALAADAARVIGVEP' A
#
# COMPACT_ATOMS: atom_id res chain seq x y z
N MET A 1 24.81 6.14 -2.96
CA MET A 1 23.55 5.82 -3.68
C MET A 1 22.83 4.75 -2.89
N PRO A 2 21.50 4.83 -2.72
CA PRO A 2 20.73 3.78 -2.06
C PRO A 2 20.98 2.46 -2.79
N ARG A 3 21.24 1.40 -2.03
CA ARG A 3 21.58 0.09 -2.57
C ARG A 3 20.29 -0.65 -2.88
N ILE A 4 19.87 -0.59 -4.14
CA ILE A 4 18.71 -1.29 -4.66
C ILE A 4 18.91 -2.80 -4.44
N ALA A 5 17.92 -3.47 -3.84
CA ALA A 5 17.95 -4.91 -3.65
C ALA A 5 18.06 -5.66 -4.99
N ARG A 6 18.78 -6.78 -5.02
CA ARG A 6 18.91 -7.60 -6.23
C ARG A 6 17.50 -8.06 -6.67
N GLY A 7 17.09 -7.68 -7.88
CA GLY A 7 15.77 -8.02 -8.43
C GLY A 7 14.69 -6.96 -8.20
N ALA A 8 14.98 -5.89 -7.44
CA ALA A 8 14.04 -4.77 -7.34
C ALA A 8 14.02 -3.97 -8.66
N ILE A 9 12.81 -3.62 -9.11
CA ILE A 9 12.58 -2.80 -10.29
C ILE A 9 12.26 -1.38 -9.81
N PRO A 10 13.01 -0.36 -10.27
CA PRO A 10 12.72 1.03 -9.94
C PRO A 10 11.30 1.41 -10.35
N SER A 11 10.49 1.83 -9.38
CA SER A 11 9.19 2.41 -9.67
C SER A 11 9.37 3.88 -10.08
N PRO A 12 8.99 4.29 -11.32
CA PRO A 12 9.30 5.61 -11.84
C PRO A 12 8.71 6.77 -11.04
N ASN A 13 7.53 6.57 -10.44
CA ASN A 13 6.79 7.60 -9.72
C ASN A 13 7.24 7.73 -8.27
N ILE A 14 7.15 6.67 -7.46
CA ILE A 14 7.41 6.78 -6.02
C ILE A 14 8.89 7.03 -5.68
N TRP A 15 9.84 6.52 -6.49
CA TRP A 15 11.27 6.70 -6.21
C TRP A 15 11.77 8.12 -6.48
N ASN A 16 11.13 8.84 -7.40
CA ASN A 16 11.56 10.19 -7.79
C ASN A 16 10.61 11.29 -7.28
N ALA A 17 9.34 10.96 -7.06
CA ALA A 17 8.29 11.90 -6.70
C ALA A 17 7.25 11.26 -5.74
N PRO A 18 7.65 10.90 -4.50
CA PRO A 18 6.75 10.22 -3.55
C PRO A 18 5.49 11.03 -3.23
N GLN A 19 5.56 12.37 -3.21
CA GLN A 19 4.38 13.22 -3.03
C GLN A 19 3.38 13.13 -4.20
N VAL A 20 3.85 12.91 -5.43
CA VAL A 20 2.95 12.72 -6.59
C VAL A 20 2.31 11.34 -6.48
N TYR A 21 3.08 10.33 -6.08
CA TYR A 21 2.57 8.98 -5.87
C TYR A 21 1.43 8.94 -4.83
N GLU A 22 1.54 9.69 -3.73
CA GLU A 22 0.44 9.76 -2.75
C GLU A 22 -0.83 10.44 -3.30
N LEU A 23 -0.69 11.38 -4.23
CA LEU A 23 -1.85 11.93 -4.94
C LEU A 23 -2.46 10.89 -5.90
N GLU A 24 -1.63 10.15 -6.62
CA GLU A 24 -2.07 9.05 -7.49
C GLU A 24 -2.80 7.97 -6.68
N ASN A 25 -2.32 7.62 -5.47
CA ASN A 25 -3.01 6.69 -4.57
C ASN A 25 -4.39 7.17 -4.12
N ARG A 26 -4.64 8.49 -4.05
CA ARG A 26 -5.99 9.01 -3.78
C ARG A 26 -6.88 8.94 -5.02
N ALA A 27 -6.29 9.04 -6.21
CA ALA A 27 -7.02 9.06 -7.48
C ALA A 27 -7.36 7.66 -8.01
N VAL A 28 -6.67 6.61 -7.55
CA VAL A 28 -6.86 5.24 -8.06
C VAL A 28 -8.17 4.59 -7.64
N ASP A 29 -8.67 4.91 -6.44
CA ASP A 29 -9.92 4.36 -5.89
C ASP A 29 -10.74 5.46 -5.16
N PRO A 30 -11.18 6.51 -5.86
CA PRO A 30 -11.79 7.68 -5.23
C PRO A 30 -13.14 7.36 -4.59
N GLU A 31 -13.86 6.36 -5.09
CA GLU A 31 -15.12 5.88 -4.52
C GLU A 31 -14.93 4.72 -3.52
N GLY A 32 -13.71 4.21 -3.33
CA GLY A 32 -13.45 3.08 -2.43
C GLY A 32 -14.02 1.74 -2.92
N ALA A 33 -14.27 1.61 -4.22
CA ALA A 33 -14.90 0.43 -4.82
C ALA A 33 -13.97 -0.80 -4.74
N ALA A 34 -12.67 -0.61 -4.90
CA ALA A 34 -11.69 -1.69 -4.78
C ALA A 34 -11.58 -2.17 -3.32
N ASP A 35 -11.49 -1.24 -2.36
CA ASP A 35 -11.46 -1.57 -0.92
C ASP A 35 -12.73 -2.34 -0.50
N ALA A 36 -13.90 -1.86 -0.94
CA ALA A 36 -15.18 -2.50 -0.66
C ALA A 36 -15.25 -3.94 -1.22
N ALA A 37 -14.83 -4.13 -2.47
CA ALA A 37 -14.83 -5.45 -3.11
C ALA A 37 -13.87 -6.43 -2.40
N MET A 38 -12.69 -5.96 -1.98
CA MET A 38 -11.76 -6.80 -1.21
C MET A 38 -12.35 -7.21 0.14
N ARG A 39 -13.00 -6.28 0.86
CA ARG A 39 -13.66 -6.56 2.15
C ARG A 39 -14.84 -7.52 2.02
N GLU A 40 -15.59 -7.47 0.93
CA GLU A 40 -16.69 -8.40 0.64
C GLU A 40 -16.16 -9.83 0.45
N LEU A 41 -15.08 -9.99 -0.32
CA LEU A 41 -14.45 -11.29 -0.54
C LEU A 41 -13.81 -11.83 0.75
N ARG A 42 -13.15 -10.95 1.51
CA ARG A 42 -12.48 -11.31 2.76
C ARG A 42 -12.34 -10.09 3.68
N PRO A 43 -13.11 -10.01 4.77
CA PRO A 43 -12.90 -9.01 5.81
C PRO A 43 -11.53 -9.19 6.48
N TRP A 44 -10.85 -8.09 6.81
CA TRP A 44 -9.56 -8.12 7.50
C TRP A 44 -9.60 -7.66 8.95
N ALA A 45 -10.78 -7.44 9.52
CA ALA A 45 -10.91 -7.20 10.95
C ALA A 45 -10.28 -8.35 11.75
N GLY A 46 -9.36 -8.03 12.67
CA GLY A 46 -8.62 -9.02 13.46
C GLY A 46 -7.57 -9.83 12.69
N ALA A 47 -7.31 -9.51 11.42
CA ALA A 47 -6.36 -10.24 10.59
C ALA A 47 -4.90 -9.81 10.81
N THR A 48 -3.97 -10.66 10.35
CA THR A 48 -2.66 -10.17 9.91
C THR A 48 -2.72 -9.87 8.41
N VAL A 49 -2.41 -8.63 8.03
CA VAL A 49 -2.40 -8.14 6.65
C VAL A 49 -0.96 -7.85 6.21
N LEU A 50 -0.62 -8.26 4.99
CA LEU A 50 0.66 -7.97 4.33
C LEU A 50 0.39 -7.08 3.11
N ASP A 51 1.04 -5.91 3.09
CA ASP A 51 1.02 -4.96 1.98
C ASP A 51 2.40 -4.97 1.28
N ILE A 52 2.44 -5.48 0.04
CA ILE A 52 3.66 -5.66 -0.74
C ILE A 52 3.77 -4.53 -1.76
N GLY A 53 4.88 -3.80 -1.72
CA GLY A 53 5.01 -2.54 -2.46
C GLY A 53 4.24 -1.42 -1.77
N CYS A 54 4.31 -1.37 -0.43
CA CYS A 54 3.53 -0.43 0.38
C CYS A 54 3.96 1.03 0.17
N GLY A 55 5.06 1.27 -0.54
CA GLY A 55 5.56 2.60 -0.81
C GLY A 55 5.89 3.39 0.45
N THR A 56 5.36 4.61 0.58
CA THR A 56 5.47 5.42 1.81
C THR A 56 4.58 4.92 2.95
N GLY A 57 3.87 3.80 2.76
CA GLY A 57 2.94 3.22 3.71
C GLY A 57 1.53 3.82 3.63
N PHE A 58 1.15 4.39 2.48
CA PHE A 58 -0.10 5.13 2.29
C PHE A 58 -1.36 4.38 2.79
N HIS A 59 -1.48 3.09 2.48
CA HIS A 59 -2.65 2.29 2.86
C HIS A 59 -2.57 1.69 4.28
N LEU A 60 -1.37 1.64 4.89
CA LEU A 60 -1.16 0.94 6.17
C LEU A 60 -2.04 1.47 7.31
N PRO A 61 -2.25 2.80 7.49
CA PRO A 61 -3.13 3.31 8.54
C PRO A 61 -4.58 2.86 8.38
N ALA A 62 -5.11 2.81 7.15
CA ALA A 62 -6.48 2.39 6.89
C ALA A 62 -6.67 0.90 7.18
N LEU A 63 -5.68 0.07 6.80
CA LEU A 63 -5.66 -1.37 7.12
C LEU A 63 -5.53 -1.62 8.64
N ALA A 64 -4.73 -0.80 9.33
CA ALA A 64 -4.48 -0.94 10.76
C ALA A 64 -5.65 -0.48 11.64
N ALA A 65 -6.67 0.15 11.06
CA ALA A 65 -7.86 0.59 11.79
C ALA A 65 -8.66 -0.60 12.37
N ASP A 66 -8.65 -1.74 11.68
CA ASP A 66 -9.41 -2.94 12.04
C ASP A 66 -8.59 -4.25 12.00
N ALA A 67 -7.48 -4.31 11.27
CA ALA A 67 -6.57 -5.46 11.32
C ALA A 67 -5.89 -5.61 12.70
N ALA A 68 -5.63 -6.85 13.12
CA ALA A 68 -4.84 -7.12 14.33
C ALA A 68 -3.35 -6.79 14.14
N ARG A 69 -2.85 -6.93 12.91
CA ARG A 69 -1.46 -6.62 12.54
C ARG A 69 -1.37 -6.24 11.07
N VAL A 70 -0.60 -5.22 10.75
CA VAL A 70 -0.26 -4.83 9.39
C VAL A 70 1.26 -4.90 9.21
N ILE A 71 1.70 -5.49 8.11
CA ILE A 71 3.11 -5.61 7.72
C ILE A 71 3.26 -4.95 6.35
N GLY A 72 4.02 -3.87 6.27
CA GLY A 72 4.40 -3.24 5.00
C GLY A 72 5.77 -3.73 4.55
N VAL A 73 5.93 -4.00 3.25
CA VAL A 73 7.21 -4.34 2.61
C VAL A 73 7.44 -3.45 1.39
N GLU A 74 8.54 -2.70 1.40
CA GLU A 74 9.03 -1.87 0.29
C GLU A 74 10.56 -2.05 0.19
N PRO A 75 11.14 -2.23 -1.02
CA PRO A 75 12.60 -2.37 -1.23
C PRO A 75 13.42 -1.09 -1.05
#